data_AF-A0A933S0C3-F1
#
_entry.id   AF-A0A933S0C3-F1
#
_cell.length_a   1.000
_cell.length_b   1.000
_cell.length_c   1.000
_cell.angle_alpha   90.00
_cell.angle_beta   90.00
_cell.angle_gamma   90.00
#
_symmetry.space_group_name_H-M   'P 1'
#
loop_
_entity.id
_entity.type
_entity.pdbx_description
1 polymer ?
#
loop_
_entity_poly.entity_id
_entity_poly.type
_entity_poly.pdbx_seq_one_letter_code
_entity_poly.pdbx_strand_id
1 'polypeptide(L)'
;MSDVAQAIMTAHSEGRSPALSELGGENSVYLANDIRENGLFGVAVSALISAWSNLSDYVAAQDFISDGLRRNRDRLALGEVVSRLASSTIDLRPFVLALDARVKDANGHPISRVDAAAGMLRFALCNSRWKSSAVAALYSIDLEDDVLAVEMLCRLVSVAFEQFKDDTLLELLDELVQKNASSSQAAYELGMIEIGRALSQKTLPEICDGFTAAEAWLARSLAANAERRDSRVYLLLIGLIIPIARDERRLPPEMLEELKETALVRGMWDRQVSGQEWLLPSPQADLEWIPVVDEITKVAARLSEASWFKAETVLDSVLSLYSATRSIRPGGGELSNFLRPWIEARFVRERGLLAHLDQWLEHAGAEQLNASSATTLRSNIHRMATGGPPPGK
;
A
#
# COMPACT_ATOMS: atom_id res chain seq x y z
N MET A 1 -11.49 -12.51 37.49
CA MET A 1 -10.86 -13.08 36.29
C MET A 1 -11.56 -14.39 36.03
N SER A 2 -12.27 -14.50 34.92
CA SER A 2 -13.07 -15.70 34.59
C SER A 2 -12.19 -16.94 34.34
N ASP A 3 -12.77 -18.13 34.50
CA ASP A 3 -12.11 -19.41 34.19
C ASP A 3 -11.64 -19.46 32.72
N VAL A 4 -12.39 -18.82 31.83
CA VAL A 4 -12.04 -18.67 30.41
C VAL A 4 -10.75 -17.86 30.24
N ALA A 5 -10.60 -16.75 30.97
CA ALA A 5 -9.39 -15.93 30.90
C ALA A 5 -8.16 -16.70 31.41
N GLN A 6 -8.31 -17.48 32.49
CA GLN A 6 -7.24 -18.34 33.00
C GLN A 6 -6.82 -19.40 31.97
N ALA A 7 -7.80 -20.07 31.34
CA ALA A 7 -7.54 -21.07 30.29
C ALA A 7 -6.78 -20.47 29.09
N ILE A 8 -7.15 -19.26 28.65
CA ILE A 8 -6.45 -18.55 27.58
C ILE A 8 -4.99 -18.26 27.97
N MET A 9 -4.75 -17.75 29.17
CA MET A 9 -3.39 -17.44 29.62
C MET A 9 -2.51 -18.68 29.74
N THR A 10 -3.07 -19.81 30.21
CA THR A 10 -2.35 -21.09 30.27
C THR A 10 -1.96 -21.55 28.86
N ALA A 11 -2.89 -21.57 27.91
CA ALA A 11 -2.59 -21.96 26.52
C ALA A 11 -1.54 -21.04 25.88
N HIS A 12 -1.61 -19.74 26.14
CA HIS A 12 -0.63 -18.78 25.62
C HIS A 12 0.77 -19.00 26.21
N SER A 13 0.87 -19.35 27.49
CA SER A 13 2.16 -19.69 28.12
C SER A 13 2.82 -20.94 27.52
N GLU A 14 2.02 -21.82 26.91
CA GLU A 14 2.46 -23.01 26.18
C GLU A 14 2.73 -22.73 24.69
N GLY A 15 2.59 -21.47 24.24
CA GLY A 15 2.85 -21.06 22.85
C GLY A 15 1.79 -21.50 21.84
N ARG A 16 0.55 -21.78 22.29
CA ARG A 16 -0.55 -22.26 21.44
C ARG A 16 -1.84 -21.46 21.65
N SER A 17 -2.77 -21.58 20.71
CA SER A 17 -4.13 -21.03 20.85
C SER A 17 -5.07 -22.08 21.47
N PRO A 18 -5.95 -21.69 22.42
CA PRO A 18 -6.87 -22.62 23.07
C PRO A 18 -8.00 -23.06 22.13
N ALA A 19 -8.41 -24.32 22.22
CA ALA A 19 -9.62 -24.83 21.60
C ALA A 19 -10.86 -24.46 22.44
N LEU A 20 -12.03 -24.38 21.81
CA LEU A 20 -13.28 -24.01 22.49
C LEU A 20 -13.62 -24.93 23.68
N SER A 21 -13.29 -26.22 23.59
CA SER A 21 -13.47 -27.18 24.68
C SER A 21 -12.60 -26.86 25.90
N GLU A 22 -11.39 -26.32 25.69
CA GLU A 22 -10.48 -25.92 26.77
C GLU A 22 -10.96 -24.64 27.47
N LEU A 23 -11.77 -23.83 26.78
CA LEU A 23 -12.44 -22.66 27.33
C LEU A 23 -13.71 -23.01 28.13
N GLY A 24 -14.00 -24.30 28.34
CA GLY A 24 -15.23 -24.74 28.99
C GLY A 24 -16.46 -24.73 28.08
N GLY A 25 -16.27 -24.70 26.76
CA GLY A 25 -17.33 -24.70 25.77
C GLY A 25 -17.94 -23.32 25.49
N GLU A 26 -18.86 -23.27 24.53
CA GLU A 26 -19.42 -22.00 24.01
C GLU A 26 -20.16 -21.18 25.07
N ASN A 27 -20.97 -21.82 25.93
CA ASN A 27 -21.70 -21.14 26.99
C ASN A 27 -20.78 -20.44 28.00
N SER A 28 -19.65 -21.06 28.33
CA SER A 28 -18.66 -20.48 29.25
C SER A 28 -18.07 -19.19 28.66
N VAL A 29 -17.81 -19.17 27.35
CA VAL A 29 -17.34 -17.97 26.64
C VAL A 29 -18.43 -16.89 26.63
N TYR A 30 -19.68 -17.24 26.32
CA TYR A 30 -20.78 -16.25 26.26
C TYR A 30 -21.03 -15.52 27.58
N LEU A 31 -20.89 -16.25 28.70
CA LEU A 31 -21.08 -15.74 30.06
C LEU A 31 -19.87 -14.97 30.60
N ALA A 32 -18.70 -15.07 29.97
CA ALA A 32 -17.48 -14.36 30.37
C ALA A 32 -17.52 -12.88 29.95
N ASN A 33 -18.31 -12.08 30.65
CA ASN A 33 -18.48 -10.65 30.37
C ASN A 33 -17.16 -9.86 30.45
N ASP A 34 -16.23 -10.28 31.31
CA ASP A 34 -14.93 -9.63 31.46
C ASP A 34 -14.05 -9.76 30.21
N ILE A 35 -14.26 -10.79 29.40
CA ILE A 35 -13.53 -11.01 28.15
C ILE A 35 -13.96 -10.06 27.04
N ARG A 36 -15.25 -9.70 26.99
CA ARG A 36 -15.79 -8.86 25.90
C ARG A 36 -15.10 -7.52 25.77
N GLU A 37 -14.54 -6.99 26.85
CA GLU A 37 -13.97 -5.66 26.93
C GLU A 37 -12.44 -5.64 27.07
N ASN A 38 -11.78 -6.80 27.12
CA ASN A 38 -10.34 -6.92 27.34
C ASN A 38 -9.57 -7.48 26.12
N GLY A 39 -8.24 -7.50 26.22
CA GLY A 39 -7.36 -7.96 25.15
C GLY A 39 -7.45 -9.46 24.82
N LEU A 40 -8.08 -10.29 25.66
CA LEU A 40 -8.27 -11.72 25.41
C LEU A 40 -9.46 -12.00 24.48
N PHE A 41 -10.25 -10.97 24.15
CA PHE A 41 -11.40 -11.08 23.27
C PHE A 41 -11.05 -11.69 21.91
N GLY A 42 -9.93 -11.27 21.30
CA GLY A 42 -9.46 -11.80 20.01
C GLY A 42 -9.26 -13.31 20.04
N VAL A 43 -8.64 -13.82 21.10
CA VAL A 43 -8.37 -15.25 21.28
C VAL A 43 -9.67 -16.05 21.49
N ALA A 44 -10.59 -15.55 22.33
CA ALA A 44 -11.87 -16.20 22.57
C ALA A 44 -12.71 -16.29 21.28
N VAL A 45 -12.74 -15.21 20.49
CA VAL A 45 -13.46 -15.19 19.21
C VAL A 45 -12.78 -16.07 18.16
N SER A 46 -11.43 -16.10 18.11
CA SER A 46 -10.69 -17.05 17.26
C SER A 46 -11.10 -18.50 17.54
N ALA A 47 -11.28 -18.89 18.80
CA ALA A 47 -11.77 -20.22 19.18
C ALA A 47 -13.21 -20.47 18.72
N LEU A 48 -14.11 -19.48 18.89
CA LEU A 48 -15.50 -19.56 18.42
C LEU A 48 -15.60 -19.70 16.89
N ILE A 49 -14.84 -18.91 16.13
CA ILE A 49 -14.81 -18.96 14.66
C ILE A 49 -14.26 -20.31 14.18
N SER A 50 -13.23 -20.84 14.84
CA SER A 50 -12.64 -22.13 14.48
C SER A 50 -13.62 -23.30 14.70
N ALA A 51 -14.50 -23.18 15.69
CA ALA A 51 -15.52 -24.16 16.00
C ALA A 51 -16.88 -23.86 15.35
N TRP A 52 -16.98 -22.85 14.48
CA TRP A 52 -18.26 -22.26 14.06
C TRP A 52 -19.27 -23.29 13.54
N SER A 53 -18.86 -24.19 12.67
CA SER A 53 -19.76 -25.22 12.09
C SER A 53 -20.36 -26.18 13.12
N ASN A 54 -19.78 -26.26 14.32
CA ASN A 54 -20.14 -27.19 15.37
C ASN A 54 -20.79 -26.50 16.58
N LEU A 55 -21.02 -25.18 16.52
CA LEU A 55 -21.68 -24.44 17.60
C LEU A 55 -23.15 -24.87 17.71
N SER A 56 -23.66 -24.92 18.94
CA SER A 56 -25.07 -25.24 19.18
C SER A 56 -25.97 -24.00 19.15
N ASP A 57 -25.43 -22.82 19.50
CA ASP A 57 -26.14 -21.55 19.43
C ASP A 57 -25.36 -20.47 18.63
N TYR A 58 -25.66 -20.37 17.34
CA TYR A 58 -25.08 -19.35 16.46
C TYR A 58 -25.49 -17.92 16.84
N VAL A 59 -26.68 -17.73 17.42
CA VAL A 59 -27.20 -16.40 17.75
C VAL A 59 -26.44 -15.84 18.95
N ALA A 60 -26.27 -16.65 19.99
CA ALA A 60 -25.46 -16.27 21.15
C ALA A 60 -24.00 -15.97 20.77
N ALA A 61 -23.42 -16.73 19.83
CA ALA A 61 -22.08 -16.44 19.30
C ALA A 61 -22.04 -15.09 18.57
N GLN A 62 -23.01 -14.83 17.69
CA GLN A 62 -23.11 -13.56 16.96
C GLN A 62 -23.29 -12.37 17.90
N ASP A 63 -24.12 -12.51 18.93
CA ASP A 63 -24.37 -11.47 19.92
C ASP A 63 -23.13 -11.19 20.76
N PHE A 64 -22.43 -12.23 21.22
CA PHE A 64 -21.18 -12.11 21.97
C PHE A 64 -20.12 -11.34 21.17
N ILE A 65 -19.90 -11.74 19.90
CA ILE A 65 -18.92 -11.09 19.02
C ILE A 65 -19.35 -9.65 18.71
N SER A 66 -20.63 -9.44 18.37
CA SER A 66 -21.15 -8.11 18.02
C SER A 66 -21.07 -7.12 19.19
N ASP A 67 -21.35 -7.57 20.41
CA ASP A 67 -21.23 -6.76 21.63
C ASP A 67 -19.77 -6.36 21.90
N GLY A 68 -18.84 -7.31 21.75
CA GLY A 68 -17.40 -7.02 21.86
C GLY A 68 -16.91 -6.05 20.78
N LEU A 69 -17.34 -6.21 19.52
CA LEU A 69 -17.01 -5.27 18.44
C LEU A 69 -17.48 -3.84 18.75
N ARG A 70 -18.64 -3.68 19.41
CA ARG A 70 -19.17 -2.36 19.81
C ARG A 70 -18.39 -1.73 20.95
N ARG A 71 -17.95 -2.51 21.93
CA ARG A 71 -17.48 -1.98 23.24
C ARG A 71 -16.00 -2.16 23.54
N ASN A 72 -15.34 -3.14 22.94
CA ASN A 72 -13.96 -3.50 23.30
C ASN A 72 -13.00 -2.35 22.97
N ARG A 73 -12.22 -1.92 23.96
CA ARG A 73 -11.28 -0.79 23.83
C ARG A 73 -9.89 -1.21 23.38
N ASP A 74 -9.60 -2.51 23.40
CA ASP A 74 -8.35 -3.07 22.93
C ASP A 74 -8.35 -3.14 21.39
N ARG A 75 -7.51 -2.30 20.79
CA ARG A 75 -7.39 -2.16 19.34
C ARG A 75 -6.80 -3.41 18.69
N LEU A 76 -5.90 -4.11 19.38
CA LEU A 76 -5.27 -5.33 18.85
C LEU A 76 -6.28 -6.47 18.84
N ALA A 77 -7.05 -6.63 19.91
CA ALA A 77 -8.13 -7.60 19.96
C ALA A 77 -9.18 -7.35 18.86
N LEU A 78 -9.57 -6.08 18.66
CA LEU A 78 -10.50 -5.71 17.58
C LEU A 78 -9.94 -6.06 16.19
N GLY A 79 -8.67 -5.71 15.93
CA GLY A 79 -8.00 -6.01 14.67
C GLY A 79 -7.87 -7.52 14.40
N GLU A 80 -7.58 -8.32 15.42
CA GLU A 80 -7.54 -9.78 15.33
C GLU A 80 -8.92 -10.33 14.95
N VAL A 81 -9.99 -9.93 15.66
CA VAL A 81 -11.36 -10.39 15.38
C VAL A 81 -11.78 -10.05 13.96
N VAL A 82 -11.56 -8.80 13.53
CA VAL A 82 -11.86 -8.38 12.15
C VAL A 82 -11.10 -9.24 11.14
N SER A 83 -9.81 -9.48 11.35
CA SER A 83 -8.98 -10.27 10.44
C SER A 83 -9.44 -11.72 10.34
N ARG A 84 -9.85 -12.32 11.46
CA ARG A 84 -10.42 -13.67 11.53
C ARG A 84 -11.77 -13.76 10.83
N LEU A 85 -12.67 -12.80 11.09
CA LEU A 85 -13.98 -12.74 10.45
C LEU A 85 -13.84 -12.54 8.94
N ALA A 86 -12.97 -11.63 8.50
CA ALA A 86 -12.74 -11.33 7.07
C ALA A 86 -12.24 -12.56 6.28
N SER A 87 -11.50 -13.45 6.94
CA SER A 87 -10.97 -14.68 6.34
C SER A 87 -11.93 -15.88 6.47
N SER A 88 -13.10 -15.71 7.11
CA SER A 88 -14.06 -16.77 7.36
C SER A 88 -15.18 -16.81 6.30
N THR A 89 -15.98 -17.87 6.30
CA THR A 89 -17.20 -18.00 5.47
C THR A 89 -18.48 -17.56 6.19
N ILE A 90 -18.35 -16.99 7.40
CA ILE A 90 -19.47 -16.59 8.26
C ILE A 90 -20.20 -15.38 7.66
N ASP A 91 -21.52 -15.31 7.83
CA ASP A 91 -22.25 -14.10 7.42
C ASP A 91 -21.84 -12.89 8.26
N LEU A 92 -21.19 -11.93 7.59
CA LEU A 92 -20.62 -10.75 8.23
C LEU A 92 -21.66 -9.68 8.60
N ARG A 93 -22.94 -9.83 8.20
CA ARG A 93 -23.97 -8.78 8.40
C ARG A 93 -24.08 -8.31 9.86
N PRO A 94 -24.17 -9.18 10.88
CA PRO A 94 -24.30 -8.73 12.28
C PRO A 94 -23.08 -7.90 12.72
N PHE A 95 -21.89 -8.29 12.27
CA PHE A 95 -20.62 -7.65 12.62
C PHE A 95 -20.44 -6.31 11.90
N VAL A 96 -20.87 -6.20 10.65
CA VAL A 96 -20.93 -4.93 9.91
C VAL A 96 -21.84 -3.95 10.64
N LEU A 97 -23.02 -4.37 11.09
CA LEU A 97 -23.94 -3.52 11.87
C LEU A 97 -23.35 -3.13 13.23
N ALA A 98 -22.60 -4.02 13.88
CA ALA A 98 -21.92 -3.73 15.13
C ALA A 98 -20.82 -2.67 14.98
N LEU A 99 -20.01 -2.78 13.92
CA LEU A 99 -18.98 -1.78 13.61
C LEU A 99 -19.59 -0.46 13.15
N ASP A 100 -20.64 -0.47 12.33
CA ASP A 100 -21.35 0.75 11.89
C ASP A 100 -21.93 1.53 13.08
N ALA A 101 -22.52 0.82 14.05
CA ALA A 101 -22.99 1.43 15.29
C ALA A 101 -21.84 2.11 16.06
N ARG A 102 -20.66 1.49 16.08
CA ARG A 102 -19.47 2.05 16.74
C ARG A 102 -18.89 3.25 15.97
N VAL A 103 -18.88 3.23 14.64
CA VAL A 103 -18.47 4.38 13.81
C VAL A 103 -19.33 5.61 14.11
N LYS A 104 -20.64 5.40 14.32
CA LYS A 104 -21.64 6.45 14.58
C LYS A 104 -21.75 6.87 16.05
N ASP A 105 -21.04 6.22 16.96
CA ASP A 105 -21.05 6.61 18.37
C ASP A 105 -20.27 7.92 18.58
N ALA A 106 -20.99 9.03 18.61
CA ALA A 106 -20.43 10.37 18.81
C ALA A 106 -19.77 10.55 20.19
N ASN A 107 -20.09 9.69 21.17
CA ASN A 107 -19.45 9.70 22.49
C ASN A 107 -18.21 8.80 22.54
N GLY A 108 -17.97 8.01 21.50
CA GLY A 108 -16.82 7.12 21.39
C GLY A 108 -15.54 7.89 21.10
N HIS A 109 -14.41 7.36 21.57
CA HIS A 109 -13.10 7.94 21.26
C HIS A 109 -12.87 7.96 19.74
N PRO A 110 -12.37 9.07 19.16
CA PRO A 110 -12.16 9.20 17.72
C PRO A 110 -11.43 8.02 17.06
N ILE A 111 -10.27 7.61 17.59
CA ILE A 111 -9.53 6.45 17.06
C ILE A 111 -10.34 5.14 17.06
N SER A 112 -11.23 4.93 18.05
CA SER A 112 -12.08 3.73 18.11
C SER A 112 -13.15 3.70 17.03
N ARG A 113 -13.63 4.87 16.60
CA ARG A 113 -14.56 5.00 15.48
C ARG A 113 -13.84 4.70 14.16
N VAL A 114 -12.61 5.19 14.02
CA VAL A 114 -11.77 4.94 12.83
C VAL A 114 -11.35 3.46 12.74
N ASP A 115 -10.97 2.81 13.84
CA ASP A 115 -10.67 1.37 13.84
C ASP A 115 -11.90 0.53 13.42
N ALA A 116 -13.11 0.97 13.80
CA ALA A 116 -14.34 0.31 13.38
C ALA A 116 -14.58 0.47 11.86
N ALA A 117 -14.37 1.67 11.32
CA ALA A 117 -14.40 1.89 9.87
C ALA A 117 -13.31 1.10 9.14
N ALA A 118 -12.11 0.96 9.73
CA ALA A 118 -11.06 0.11 9.20
C ALA A 118 -11.51 -1.35 9.10
N GLY A 119 -12.23 -1.85 10.10
CA GLY A 119 -12.82 -3.19 10.06
C GLY A 119 -13.87 -3.38 8.98
N MET A 120 -14.75 -2.39 8.80
CA MET A 120 -15.73 -2.40 7.70
C MET A 120 -15.06 -2.36 6.33
N LEU A 121 -14.02 -1.53 6.17
CA LEU A 121 -13.23 -1.49 4.93
C LEU A 121 -12.56 -2.84 4.69
N ARG A 122 -11.97 -3.46 5.72
CA ARG A 122 -11.35 -4.79 5.60
C ARG A 122 -12.34 -5.84 5.10
N PHE A 123 -13.58 -5.84 5.60
CA PHE A 123 -14.64 -6.71 5.08
C PHE A 123 -14.98 -6.40 3.61
N ALA A 124 -15.01 -5.13 3.22
CA ALA A 124 -15.29 -4.72 1.84
C ALA A 124 -14.16 -5.09 0.86
N LEU A 125 -12.90 -5.07 1.30
CA LEU A 125 -11.76 -5.55 0.51
C LEU A 125 -11.86 -7.05 0.22
N CYS A 126 -12.33 -7.84 1.19
CA CYS A 126 -12.53 -9.29 1.01
C CYS A 126 -13.83 -9.63 0.27
N ASN A 127 -14.85 -8.77 0.35
CA ASN A 127 -16.15 -8.97 -0.30
C ASN A 127 -16.80 -7.63 -0.66
N SER A 128 -16.84 -7.33 -1.96
CA SER A 128 -17.33 -6.07 -2.51
C SER A 128 -18.79 -5.75 -2.19
N ARG A 129 -19.60 -6.72 -1.71
CA ARG A 129 -20.98 -6.47 -1.23
C ARG A 129 -21.04 -5.43 -0.10
N TRP A 130 -19.94 -5.26 0.64
CA TRP A 130 -19.84 -4.31 1.75
C TRP A 130 -19.26 -2.96 1.35
N LYS A 131 -18.92 -2.72 0.07
CA LYS A 131 -18.35 -1.46 -0.43
C LYS A 131 -19.14 -0.25 0.08
N SER A 132 -20.45 -0.21 -0.17
CA SER A 132 -21.27 0.95 0.18
C SER A 132 -21.31 1.22 1.68
N SER A 133 -21.35 0.17 2.52
CA SER A 133 -21.30 0.32 3.97
C SER A 133 -19.95 0.86 4.45
N ALA A 134 -18.85 0.35 3.89
CA ALA A 134 -17.51 0.83 4.23
C ALA A 134 -17.30 2.30 3.82
N VAL A 135 -17.70 2.67 2.60
CA VAL A 135 -17.61 4.06 2.12
C VAL A 135 -18.46 4.98 3.00
N ALA A 136 -19.71 4.63 3.29
CA ALA A 136 -20.57 5.42 4.18
C ALA A 136 -19.99 5.59 5.59
N ALA A 137 -19.31 4.55 6.12
CA ALA A 137 -18.65 4.63 7.41
C ALA A 137 -17.51 5.66 7.42
N LEU A 138 -16.70 5.74 6.34
CA LEU A 138 -15.63 6.75 6.23
C LEU A 138 -16.18 8.17 6.24
N TYR A 139 -17.27 8.44 5.52
CA TYR A 139 -17.95 9.76 5.53
C TYR A 139 -18.63 10.11 6.86
N SER A 140 -19.00 9.11 7.66
CA SER A 140 -19.68 9.33 8.94
C SER A 140 -18.72 9.79 10.04
N ILE A 141 -17.42 9.79 9.77
CA ILE A 141 -16.39 10.15 10.73
C ILE A 141 -16.02 11.62 10.51
N ASP A 142 -16.48 12.46 11.44
CA ASP A 142 -15.98 13.83 11.58
C ASP A 142 -14.94 13.88 12.69
N LEU A 143 -13.76 14.41 12.35
CA LEU A 143 -12.58 14.53 13.20
C LEU A 143 -12.03 15.94 13.08
N GLU A 144 -11.82 16.60 14.21
CA GLU A 144 -11.23 17.93 14.24
C GLU A 144 -9.84 17.94 14.92
N ASP A 145 -9.63 17.15 15.99
CA ASP A 145 -8.46 17.34 16.86
C ASP A 145 -7.59 16.08 17.14
N ASP A 146 -8.06 14.86 16.82
CA ASP A 146 -7.28 13.63 17.08
C ASP A 146 -6.37 13.29 15.89
N VAL A 147 -5.09 13.67 15.99
CA VAL A 147 -4.08 13.47 14.95
C VAL A 147 -3.99 12.01 14.49
N LEU A 148 -3.97 11.05 15.42
CA LEU A 148 -3.83 9.63 15.05
C LEU A 148 -5.06 9.11 14.33
N ALA A 149 -6.25 9.50 14.77
CA ALA A 149 -7.51 9.13 14.14
C ALA A 149 -7.61 9.72 12.74
N VAL A 150 -7.21 10.99 12.60
CA VAL A 150 -7.19 11.72 11.34
C VAL A 150 -6.25 11.07 10.34
N GLU A 151 -5.01 10.79 10.74
CA GLU A 151 -4.03 10.19 9.82
C GLU A 151 -4.51 8.82 9.32
N MET A 152 -5.08 8.03 10.23
CA MET A 152 -5.66 6.73 9.91
C MET A 152 -6.86 6.87 8.97
N LEU A 153 -7.76 7.85 9.19
CA LEU A 153 -8.90 8.08 8.31
C LEU A 153 -8.43 8.37 6.87
N CYS A 154 -7.51 9.32 6.69
CA CYS A 154 -6.95 9.63 5.38
C CYS A 154 -6.37 8.39 4.69
N ARG A 155 -5.61 7.56 5.44
CA ARG A 155 -5.08 6.30 4.94
C ARG A 155 -6.19 5.35 4.46
N LEU A 156 -7.27 5.20 5.25
CA LEU A 156 -8.40 4.34 4.89
C LEU A 156 -9.14 4.84 3.65
N VAL A 157 -9.36 6.15 3.53
CA VAL A 157 -10.00 6.77 2.35
C VAL A 157 -9.17 6.49 1.09
N SER A 158 -7.86 6.65 1.20
CA SER A 158 -6.89 6.37 0.12
C SER A 158 -6.90 4.89 -0.32
N VAL A 159 -6.86 3.95 0.64
CA VAL A 159 -6.98 2.51 0.35
C VAL A 159 -8.33 2.16 -0.27
N ALA A 160 -9.41 2.77 0.21
CA ALA A 160 -10.74 2.57 -0.37
C ALA A 160 -10.81 3.09 -1.82
N PHE A 161 -10.20 4.24 -2.11
CA PHE A 161 -10.11 4.78 -3.47
C PHE A 161 -9.32 3.84 -4.37
N GLU A 162 -8.19 3.32 -3.90
CA GLU A 162 -7.36 2.40 -4.67
C GLU A 162 -8.09 1.14 -5.07
N GLN A 163 -8.86 0.57 -4.15
CA GLN A 163 -9.63 -0.65 -4.42
C GLN A 163 -10.87 -0.38 -5.27
N PHE A 164 -11.63 0.65 -4.95
CA PHE A 164 -12.99 0.82 -5.46
C PHE A 164 -13.13 1.85 -6.58
N LYS A 165 -12.08 2.66 -6.82
CA LYS A 165 -12.01 3.73 -7.83
C LYS A 165 -13.22 4.65 -7.77
N ASP A 166 -13.60 5.05 -6.55
CA ASP A 166 -14.77 5.89 -6.28
C ASP A 166 -14.32 7.33 -6.11
N ASP A 167 -14.62 8.20 -7.08
CA ASP A 167 -14.11 9.57 -7.11
C ASP A 167 -14.61 10.42 -5.93
N THR A 168 -15.74 10.07 -5.32
CA THR A 168 -16.23 10.78 -4.13
C THR A 168 -15.20 10.70 -2.98
N LEU A 169 -14.43 9.60 -2.89
CA LEU A 169 -13.38 9.46 -1.87
C LEU A 169 -12.24 10.47 -2.05
N LEU A 170 -12.03 10.98 -3.28
CA LEU A 170 -11.09 12.07 -3.52
C LEU A 170 -11.65 13.39 -3.01
N GLU A 171 -12.95 13.64 -3.21
CA GLU A 171 -13.63 14.81 -2.65
C GLU A 171 -13.49 14.81 -1.12
N LEU A 172 -13.63 13.64 -0.48
CA LEU A 172 -13.41 13.50 0.97
C LEU A 172 -11.96 13.79 1.38
N LEU A 173 -10.96 13.33 0.62
CA LEU A 173 -9.56 13.68 0.87
C LEU A 173 -9.31 15.19 0.68
N ASP A 174 -9.89 15.80 -0.35
CA ASP A 174 -9.79 17.23 -0.59
C ASP A 174 -10.41 18.05 0.54
N GLU A 175 -11.57 17.64 1.07
CA GLU A 175 -12.19 18.23 2.27
C GLU A 175 -11.27 18.11 3.49
N LEU A 176 -10.70 16.92 3.71
CA LEU A 176 -9.74 16.68 4.80
C LEU A 176 -8.47 17.53 4.62
N VAL A 177 -8.02 17.81 3.40
CA VAL A 177 -6.88 18.70 3.18
C VAL A 177 -7.15 20.12 3.70
N GLN A 178 -8.39 20.60 3.65
CA GLN A 178 -8.73 21.96 4.11
C GLN A 178 -8.79 22.10 5.64
N LYS A 179 -8.81 20.98 6.37
CA LYS A 179 -8.81 20.96 7.84
C LYS A 179 -7.36 20.91 8.35
N ASN A 180 -6.98 21.83 9.26
CA ASN A 180 -5.59 22.01 9.71
C ASN A 180 -4.93 20.71 10.24
N ALA A 181 -5.64 19.93 11.06
CA ALA A 181 -5.10 18.71 11.66
C ALA A 181 -4.85 17.57 10.64
N SER A 182 -5.59 17.53 9.54
CA SER A 182 -5.53 16.50 8.49
C SER A 182 -4.74 16.91 7.26
N SER A 183 -4.44 18.21 7.10
CA SER A 183 -3.89 18.77 5.87
C SER A 183 -2.65 18.05 5.37
N SER A 184 -1.76 17.64 6.27
CA SER A 184 -0.49 17.01 5.91
C SER A 184 -0.68 15.57 5.41
N GLN A 185 -1.32 14.68 6.18
CA GLN A 185 -1.58 13.31 5.74
C GLN A 185 -2.50 13.26 4.51
N ALA A 186 -3.57 14.07 4.47
CA ALA A 186 -4.48 14.06 3.33
C ALA A 186 -3.76 14.47 2.03
N ALA A 187 -2.89 15.50 2.09
CA ALA A 187 -2.07 15.90 0.95
C ALA A 187 -1.05 14.81 0.56
N TYR A 188 -0.45 14.14 1.54
CA TYR A 188 0.41 12.97 1.26
C TYR A 188 -0.36 11.88 0.51
N GLU A 189 -1.54 11.50 0.98
CA GLU A 189 -2.36 10.46 0.34
C GLU A 189 -2.78 10.81 -1.08
N LEU A 190 -3.18 12.06 -1.32
CA LEU A 190 -3.45 12.57 -2.67
C LEU A 190 -2.21 12.51 -3.57
N GLY A 191 -1.05 12.90 -3.07
CA GLY A 191 0.21 12.79 -3.80
C GLY A 191 0.50 11.35 -4.22
N MET A 192 0.30 10.40 -3.32
CA MET A 192 0.52 8.98 -3.62
C MET A 192 -0.49 8.41 -4.61
N ILE A 193 -1.75 8.86 -4.57
CA ILE A 193 -2.78 8.54 -5.56
C ILE A 193 -2.36 9.06 -6.94
N GLU A 194 -1.88 10.30 -7.02
CA GLU A 194 -1.42 10.90 -8.27
C GLU A 194 -0.20 10.17 -8.84
N ILE A 195 0.73 9.69 -8.00
CA ILE A 195 1.80 8.81 -8.46
C ILE A 195 1.25 7.52 -9.10
N GLY A 196 0.29 6.87 -8.44
CA GLY A 196 -0.33 5.65 -8.96
C GLY A 196 -1.05 5.89 -10.29
N ARG A 197 -1.74 7.03 -10.43
CA ARG A 197 -2.37 7.48 -11.67
C ARG A 197 -1.35 7.79 -12.76
N ALA A 198 -0.26 8.47 -12.43
CA ALA A 198 0.83 8.79 -13.34
C ALA A 198 1.43 7.52 -13.94
N LEU A 199 1.78 6.53 -13.10
CA LEU A 199 2.32 5.24 -13.54
C LEU A 199 1.32 4.38 -14.34
N SER A 200 0.04 4.76 -14.39
CA SER A 200 -0.99 4.10 -15.18
C SER A 200 -1.23 4.77 -16.54
N GLN A 201 -0.56 5.89 -16.82
CA GLN A 201 -0.67 6.60 -18.10
C GLN A 201 0.08 5.87 -19.23
N LYS A 202 -0.25 6.22 -20.48
CA LYS A 202 0.24 5.50 -21.66
C LYS A 202 1.48 6.12 -22.27
N THR A 203 1.76 7.38 -21.97
CA THR A 203 2.84 8.14 -22.59
C THR A 203 3.74 8.80 -21.56
N LEU A 204 5.04 8.93 -21.89
CA LEU A 204 6.00 9.60 -21.00
C LEU A 204 5.59 11.04 -20.61
N PRO A 205 5.05 11.88 -21.53
CA PRO A 205 4.56 13.20 -21.15
C PRO A 205 3.45 13.15 -20.10
N GLU A 206 2.42 12.30 -20.27
CA GLU A 206 1.34 12.14 -19.31
C GLU A 206 1.83 11.60 -17.95
N ILE A 207 2.80 10.68 -17.96
CA ILE A 207 3.46 10.20 -16.72
C ILE A 207 4.17 11.36 -16.02
N CYS A 208 4.91 12.19 -16.76
CA CYS A 208 5.62 13.34 -16.19
C CYS A 208 4.67 14.39 -15.62
N ASP A 209 3.57 14.69 -16.32
CA ASP A 209 2.56 15.64 -15.85
C ASP A 209 1.92 15.14 -14.55
N GLY A 210 1.61 13.84 -14.47
CA GLY A 210 1.11 13.20 -13.25
C GLY A 210 2.13 13.24 -12.10
N PHE A 211 3.42 13.03 -12.37
CA PHE A 211 4.46 13.19 -11.36
C PHE A 211 4.60 14.63 -10.87
N THR A 212 4.47 15.64 -11.75
CA THR A 212 4.44 17.05 -11.33
C THR A 212 3.21 17.36 -10.47
N ALA A 213 2.05 16.77 -10.76
CA ALA A 213 0.87 16.90 -9.89
C ALA A 213 1.10 16.27 -8.51
N ALA A 214 1.70 15.08 -8.46
CA ALA A 214 2.07 14.42 -7.21
C ALA A 214 3.10 15.24 -6.40
N GLU A 215 4.10 15.83 -7.07
CA GLU A 215 5.11 16.69 -6.45
C GLU A 215 4.45 17.85 -5.70
N ALA A 216 3.47 18.53 -6.31
CA ALA A 216 2.74 19.64 -5.68
C ALA A 216 2.03 19.22 -4.39
N TRP A 217 1.40 18.04 -4.38
CA TRP A 217 0.73 17.50 -3.20
C TRP A 217 1.70 17.09 -2.08
N LEU A 218 2.80 16.43 -2.43
CA LEU A 218 3.83 16.04 -1.47
C LEU A 218 4.54 17.26 -0.87
N ALA A 219 4.81 18.29 -1.68
CA ALA A 219 5.33 19.56 -1.20
C ALA A 219 4.36 20.25 -0.24
N ARG A 220 3.05 20.23 -0.53
CA ARG A 220 2.02 20.73 0.39
C ARG A 220 1.98 19.95 1.70
N SER A 221 2.11 18.62 1.65
CA SER A 221 2.21 17.76 2.84
C SER A 221 3.37 18.19 3.74
N LEU A 222 4.57 18.39 3.17
CA LEU A 222 5.76 18.84 3.89
C LEU A 222 5.64 20.27 4.42
N ALA A 223 4.97 21.16 3.68
CA ALA A 223 4.72 22.52 4.15
C ALA A 223 3.82 22.54 5.40
N ALA A 224 2.87 21.60 5.48
CA ALA A 224 2.01 21.43 6.66
C ALA A 224 2.73 20.70 7.81
N ASN A 225 3.66 19.79 7.52
CA ASN A 225 4.50 19.12 8.52
C ASN A 225 5.88 18.76 7.93
N ALA A 226 6.90 19.53 8.30
CA ALA A 226 8.26 19.38 7.76
C ALA A 226 8.95 18.06 8.16
N GLU A 227 8.50 17.43 9.26
CA GLU A 227 9.06 16.19 9.81
C GLU A 227 8.56 14.93 9.09
N ARG A 228 7.66 15.07 8.11
CA ARG A 228 7.13 13.95 7.32
C ARG A 228 8.17 13.34 6.38
N ARG A 229 8.90 12.37 6.92
CA ARG A 229 9.87 11.55 6.17
C ARG A 229 9.23 10.84 4.99
N ASP A 230 8.00 10.36 5.12
CA ASP A 230 7.30 9.67 4.04
C ASP A 230 7.10 10.56 2.81
N SER A 231 6.62 11.78 3.01
CA SER A 231 6.41 12.77 1.96
C SER A 231 7.75 13.20 1.35
N ARG A 232 8.79 13.33 2.18
CA ARG A 232 10.16 13.63 1.74
C ARG A 232 10.72 12.55 0.82
N VAL A 233 10.59 11.27 1.17
CA VAL A 233 11.07 10.13 0.36
C VAL A 233 10.47 10.17 -1.04
N TYR A 234 9.14 10.27 -1.15
CA TYR A 234 8.48 10.26 -2.46
C TYR A 234 8.72 11.56 -3.24
N LEU A 235 8.89 12.69 -2.56
CA LEU A 235 9.26 13.95 -3.22
C LEU A 235 10.67 13.87 -3.84
N LEU A 236 11.66 13.35 -3.09
CA LEU A 236 13.02 13.13 -3.60
C LEU A 236 13.04 12.12 -4.75
N LEU A 237 12.25 11.04 -4.64
CA LEU A 237 12.13 10.04 -5.70
C LEU A 237 11.58 10.64 -6.99
N ILE A 238 10.49 11.42 -6.92
CA ILE A 238 9.94 12.12 -8.09
C ILE A 238 10.94 13.14 -8.65
N GLY A 239 11.58 13.90 -7.77
CA GLY A 239 12.60 14.89 -8.14
C GLY A 239 13.82 14.28 -8.83
N LEU A 240 14.13 13.00 -8.61
CA LEU A 240 15.15 12.27 -9.36
C LEU A 240 14.62 11.72 -10.69
N ILE A 241 13.36 11.28 -10.75
CA ILE A 241 12.78 10.65 -11.95
C ILE A 241 12.42 11.68 -13.04
N ILE A 242 11.82 12.83 -12.68
CA ILE A 242 11.37 13.83 -13.66
C ILE A 242 12.53 14.34 -14.55
N PRO A 243 13.68 14.76 -14.01
CA PRO A 243 14.80 15.24 -14.83
C PRO A 243 15.32 14.15 -15.78
N ILE A 244 15.36 12.89 -15.32
CA ILE A 244 15.77 11.73 -16.14
C ILE A 244 14.81 11.54 -17.32
N ALA A 245 13.51 11.63 -17.05
CA ALA A 245 12.46 11.53 -18.06
C ALA A 245 12.55 12.65 -19.12
N ARG A 246 13.01 13.84 -18.71
CA ARG A 246 13.18 15.03 -19.55
C ARG A 246 14.56 15.14 -20.20
N ASP A 247 15.40 14.11 -20.06
CA ASP A 247 16.76 14.07 -20.57
C ASP A 247 17.68 15.19 -20.04
N GLU A 248 17.41 15.65 -18.82
CA GLU A 248 18.24 16.64 -18.13
C GLU A 248 19.56 15.98 -17.71
N ARG A 249 20.68 16.62 -18.07
CA ARG A 249 22.01 15.97 -18.05
C ARG A 249 22.63 15.79 -16.67
N ARG A 250 22.05 16.37 -15.61
CA ARG A 250 22.65 16.36 -14.27
C ARG A 250 21.58 16.21 -13.21
N LEU A 251 21.66 15.09 -12.49
CA LEU A 251 21.00 14.92 -11.20
C LEU A 251 21.96 15.39 -10.09
N PRO A 252 21.47 16.10 -9.08
CA PRO A 252 22.29 16.46 -7.93
C PRO A 252 22.60 15.21 -7.11
N PRO A 253 23.87 14.79 -6.96
CA PRO A 253 24.23 13.59 -6.18
C PRO A 253 23.76 13.67 -4.72
N GLU A 254 23.64 14.88 -4.17
CA GLU A 254 23.11 15.15 -2.84
C GLU A 254 21.67 14.66 -2.65
N MET A 255 20.82 14.70 -3.69
CA MET A 255 19.42 14.24 -3.57
C MET A 255 19.33 12.72 -3.39
N LEU A 256 20.23 11.97 -4.05
CA LEU A 256 20.27 10.52 -3.91
C LEU A 256 20.75 10.12 -2.51
N GLU A 257 21.73 10.83 -1.96
CA GLU A 257 22.19 10.60 -0.59
C GLU A 257 21.11 10.99 0.45
N GLU A 258 20.41 12.12 0.25
CA GLU A 258 19.28 12.50 1.11
C GLU A 258 18.14 11.48 1.05
N LEU A 259 17.85 10.92 -0.13
CA LEU A 259 16.85 9.87 -0.30
C LEU A 259 17.23 8.62 0.51
N LYS A 260 18.49 8.18 0.41
CA LYS A 260 19.01 7.02 1.14
C LYS A 260 18.91 7.22 2.65
N GLU A 261 19.36 8.37 3.15
CA GLU A 261 19.31 8.69 4.57
C GLU A 261 17.86 8.74 5.07
N THR A 262 16.98 9.46 4.36
CA THR A 262 15.58 9.62 4.75
C THR A 262 14.84 8.28 4.77
N ALA A 263 15.00 7.46 3.74
CA ALA A 263 14.39 6.14 3.66
C ALA A 263 14.91 5.18 4.74
N LEU A 264 16.21 5.24 5.05
CA LEU A 264 16.82 4.46 6.14
C LEU A 264 16.25 4.85 7.50
N VAL A 265 16.21 6.14 7.81
CA VAL A 265 15.63 6.65 9.05
C VAL A 265 14.16 6.25 9.15
N ARG A 266 13.36 6.43 8.08
CA ARG A 266 11.96 6.01 8.04
C ARG A 266 11.80 4.51 8.31
N GLY A 267 12.54 3.64 7.62
CA GLY A 267 12.45 2.20 7.81
C GLY A 267 12.82 1.70 9.21
N MET A 268 13.66 2.44 9.94
CA MET A 268 14.06 2.12 11.32
C MET A 268 13.06 2.62 12.37
N TRP A 269 12.54 3.84 12.18
CA TRP A 269 11.78 4.56 13.21
C TRP A 269 10.26 4.54 13.00
N ASP A 270 9.80 4.49 11.75
CA ASP A 270 8.38 4.46 11.42
C ASP A 270 7.95 2.99 11.30
N ARG A 271 7.48 2.41 12.40
CA ARG A 271 6.97 1.03 12.40
C ARG A 271 5.49 1.00 12.05
N GLN A 272 5.13 0.08 11.16
CA GLN A 272 3.73 -0.24 10.92
C GLN A 272 3.11 -0.82 12.20
N VAL A 273 1.91 -0.35 12.54
CA VAL A 273 1.17 -0.86 13.70
C VAL A 273 0.73 -2.31 13.41
N SER A 274 0.93 -3.21 14.38
CA SER A 274 0.52 -4.61 14.25
C SER A 274 -0.99 -4.72 13.97
N GLY A 275 -1.36 -5.61 13.04
CA GLY A 275 -2.75 -5.79 12.60
C GLY A 275 -3.19 -4.82 11.50
N GLN A 276 -2.33 -3.89 11.09
CA GLN A 276 -2.57 -2.95 9.99
C GLN A 276 -1.70 -3.25 8.76
N GLU A 277 -1.12 -4.44 8.66
CA GLU A 277 -0.23 -4.86 7.57
C GLU A 277 -0.90 -4.70 6.19
N TRP A 278 -2.22 -4.84 6.16
CA TRP A 278 -3.04 -4.69 4.95
C TRP A 278 -3.17 -3.24 4.44
N LEU A 279 -2.78 -2.23 5.21
CA LEU A 279 -2.78 -0.81 4.81
C LEU A 279 -1.55 -0.41 3.95
N LEU A 280 -0.81 -1.38 3.40
CA LEU A 280 0.38 -1.26 2.53
C LEU A 280 0.46 0.03 1.71
N PRO A 281 1.63 0.63 1.49
CA PRO A 281 2.95 0.02 1.66
C PRO A 281 3.46 0.16 3.10
N SER A 282 4.19 -0.86 3.56
CA SER A 282 4.97 -0.76 4.79
C SER A 282 6.05 0.32 4.65
N PRO A 283 6.41 1.05 5.71
CA PRO A 283 7.54 1.99 5.68
C PRO A 283 8.86 1.35 5.20
N GLN A 284 9.05 0.05 5.39
CA GLN A 284 10.23 -0.68 4.90
C GLN A 284 10.26 -0.84 3.37
N ALA A 285 9.11 -0.78 2.70
CA ALA A 285 9.03 -0.87 1.25
C ALA A 285 9.78 0.28 0.56
N ASP A 286 10.02 1.39 1.28
CA ASP A 286 10.78 2.52 0.77
C ASP A 286 12.24 2.19 0.50
N LEU A 287 12.86 1.33 1.32
CA LEU A 287 14.28 0.96 1.19
C LEU A 287 14.57 0.29 -0.15
N GLU A 288 13.59 -0.43 -0.68
CA GLU A 288 13.72 -1.12 -1.94
C GLU A 288 13.69 -0.16 -3.15
N TRP A 289 13.31 1.11 -2.98
CA TRP A 289 13.46 2.13 -4.03
C TRP A 289 14.90 2.58 -4.22
N ILE A 290 15.73 2.50 -3.18
CA ILE A 290 17.14 2.92 -3.23
C ILE A 290 17.92 2.24 -4.35
N PRO A 291 17.99 0.89 -4.43
CA PRO A 291 18.75 0.23 -5.50
C PRO A 291 18.18 0.53 -6.89
N VAL A 292 16.86 0.70 -7.00
CA VAL A 292 16.20 1.02 -8.29
C VAL A 292 16.61 2.41 -8.77
N VAL A 293 16.54 3.43 -7.91
CA VAL A 293 16.89 4.81 -8.28
C VAL A 293 18.39 4.96 -8.55
N ASP A 294 19.24 4.28 -7.79
CA ASP A 294 20.68 4.21 -8.03
C ASP A 294 20.98 3.60 -9.42
N GLU A 295 20.28 2.52 -9.78
CA GLU A 295 20.42 1.88 -11.08
C GLU A 295 19.89 2.74 -12.24
N ILE A 296 18.72 3.38 -12.08
CA ILE A 296 18.18 4.33 -13.06
C ILE A 296 19.18 5.46 -13.30
N THR A 297 19.79 6.01 -12.25
CA THR A 297 20.76 7.11 -12.36
C THR A 297 21.99 6.69 -13.14
N LYS A 298 22.54 5.50 -12.86
CA LYS A 298 23.69 4.94 -13.61
C LYS A 298 23.32 4.69 -15.07
N VAL A 299 22.19 4.02 -15.33
CA VAL A 299 21.74 3.69 -16.68
C VAL A 299 21.46 4.97 -17.48
N ALA A 300 20.85 6.00 -16.88
CA ALA A 300 20.58 7.28 -17.53
C ALA A 300 21.86 7.98 -18.04
N ALA A 301 22.93 7.96 -17.24
CA ALA A 301 24.23 8.49 -17.64
C ALA A 301 24.80 7.72 -18.85
N ARG A 302 24.70 6.38 -18.85
CA ARG A 302 25.19 5.53 -19.93
C ARG A 302 24.35 5.64 -21.21
N LEU A 303 23.02 5.72 -21.10
CA LEU A 303 22.11 5.92 -22.24
C LEU A 303 22.26 7.30 -22.90
N SER A 304 22.96 8.23 -22.26
CA SER A 304 23.30 9.53 -22.84
C SER A 304 24.58 9.49 -23.71
N GLU A 305 25.31 8.37 -23.71
CA GLU A 305 26.48 8.16 -24.57
C GLU A 305 26.05 7.63 -25.95
N ALA A 306 26.71 8.09 -27.01
CA ALA A 306 26.41 7.64 -28.38
C ALA A 306 26.80 6.16 -28.65
N SER A 307 27.73 5.61 -27.85
CA SER A 307 28.24 4.23 -27.96
C SER A 307 28.96 3.84 -26.68
N TRP A 308 29.11 2.53 -26.41
CA TRP A 308 29.73 2.03 -25.19
C TRP A 308 31.02 1.24 -25.45
N PHE A 309 32.07 1.54 -24.68
CA PHE A 309 33.33 0.79 -24.73
C PHE A 309 33.19 -0.66 -24.20
N LYS A 310 32.33 -0.88 -23.19
CA LYS A 310 32.00 -2.20 -22.62
C LYS A 310 30.48 -2.43 -22.73
N ALA A 311 30.01 -2.69 -23.94
CA ALA A 311 28.58 -2.77 -24.23
C ALA A 311 27.85 -3.86 -23.45
N GLU A 312 28.46 -5.03 -23.25
CA GLU A 312 27.85 -6.16 -22.53
C GLU A 312 27.43 -5.79 -21.11
N THR A 313 28.34 -5.27 -20.29
CA THR A 313 28.04 -4.88 -18.89
C THR A 313 26.97 -3.79 -18.80
N VAL A 314 26.96 -2.85 -19.75
CA VAL A 314 25.95 -1.79 -19.78
C VAL A 314 24.59 -2.35 -20.21
N LEU A 315 24.57 -3.26 -21.18
CA LEU A 315 23.34 -3.92 -21.62
C LEU A 315 22.71 -4.76 -20.51
N ASP A 316 23.49 -5.48 -19.72
CA ASP A 316 22.96 -6.23 -18.58
C ASP A 316 22.22 -5.32 -17.59
N SER A 317 22.81 -4.16 -17.29
CA SER A 317 22.25 -3.14 -16.41
C SER A 317 20.96 -2.55 -16.99
N VAL A 318 20.98 -2.18 -18.27
CA VAL A 318 19.82 -1.68 -19.02
C VAL A 318 18.69 -2.70 -19.07
N LEU A 319 18.99 -3.98 -19.34
CA LEU A 319 18.01 -5.04 -19.46
C LEU A 319 17.41 -5.44 -18.11
N SER A 320 18.23 -5.46 -17.07
CA SER A 320 17.77 -5.62 -15.69
C SER A 320 16.72 -4.55 -15.36
N LEU A 321 17.05 -3.28 -15.60
CA LEU A 321 16.14 -2.16 -15.38
C LEU A 321 14.90 -2.22 -16.28
N TYR A 322 15.04 -2.60 -17.56
CA TYR A 322 13.94 -2.73 -18.50
C TYR A 322 12.92 -3.82 -18.09
N SER A 323 13.41 -4.87 -17.42
CA SER A 323 12.60 -5.95 -16.87
C SER A 323 12.04 -5.67 -15.47
N ALA A 324 12.50 -4.60 -14.81
CA ALA A 324 12.07 -4.24 -13.47
C ALA A 324 10.57 -3.92 -13.46
N THR A 325 9.81 -4.72 -12.71
CA THR A 325 8.40 -4.50 -12.43
C THR A 325 8.29 -4.11 -10.97
N ARG A 326 7.77 -2.91 -10.71
CA ARG A 326 7.64 -2.39 -9.35
C ARG A 326 6.48 -1.44 -9.30
N SER A 327 5.57 -1.62 -8.35
CA SER A 327 4.51 -0.65 -8.08
C SER A 327 4.73 0.00 -6.73
N ILE A 328 4.26 1.24 -6.58
CA ILE A 328 4.32 1.98 -5.32
C ILE A 328 3.23 1.49 -4.36
N ARG A 329 2.08 1.05 -4.88
CA ARG A 329 0.98 0.49 -4.10
C ARG A 329 0.37 -0.72 -4.81
N PRO A 330 -0.12 -1.74 -4.09
CA PRO A 330 -0.75 -2.89 -4.72
C PRO A 330 -1.89 -2.49 -5.68
N GLY A 331 -1.88 -3.04 -6.89
CA GLY A 331 -2.90 -2.74 -7.90
C GLY A 331 -2.80 -1.35 -8.55
N GLY A 332 -1.74 -0.58 -8.26
CA GLY A 332 -1.40 0.65 -8.96
C GLY A 332 -0.58 0.41 -10.23
N GLY A 333 -0.29 1.50 -10.96
CA GLY A 333 0.61 1.45 -12.12
C GLY A 333 2.02 0.97 -11.76
N GLU A 334 2.72 0.42 -12.75
CA GLU A 334 4.07 -0.10 -12.57
C GLU A 334 5.12 0.87 -13.11
N LEU A 335 6.29 0.89 -12.49
CA LEU A 335 7.46 1.62 -12.96
C LEU A 335 7.91 1.16 -14.35
N SER A 336 7.63 -0.09 -14.73
CA SER A 336 7.88 -0.62 -16.07
C SER A 336 7.20 0.21 -17.18
N ASN A 337 6.04 0.82 -16.89
CA ASN A 337 5.33 1.72 -17.80
C ASN A 337 6.09 3.01 -18.09
N PHE A 338 6.98 3.41 -17.17
CA PHE A 338 7.90 4.53 -17.37
C PHE A 338 9.24 4.08 -17.99
N LEU A 339 9.85 3.04 -17.43
CA LEU A 339 11.22 2.64 -17.80
C LEU A 339 11.31 2.13 -19.24
N ARG A 340 10.33 1.33 -19.69
CA ARG A 340 10.39 0.74 -21.03
C ARG A 340 10.30 1.80 -22.12
N PRO A 341 9.29 2.70 -22.14
CA PRO A 341 9.24 3.75 -23.16
C PRO A 341 10.46 4.68 -23.12
N TRP A 342 10.98 4.98 -21.92
CA TRP A 342 12.16 5.82 -21.76
C TRP A 342 13.42 5.18 -22.37
N ILE A 343 13.70 3.90 -22.05
CA ILE A 343 14.83 3.16 -22.61
C ILE A 343 14.65 3.00 -24.13
N GLU A 344 13.48 2.59 -24.59
CA GLU A 344 13.17 2.42 -26.03
C GLU A 344 13.44 3.71 -26.81
N ALA A 345 12.97 4.86 -26.30
CA ALA A 345 13.18 6.16 -26.94
C ALA A 345 14.67 6.50 -27.10
N ARG A 346 15.53 6.11 -26.15
CA ARG A 346 16.98 6.33 -26.25
C ARG A 346 17.63 5.47 -27.32
N PHE A 347 17.26 4.20 -27.43
CA PHE A 347 17.74 3.32 -28.50
C PHE A 347 17.28 3.76 -29.89
N VAL A 348 16.06 4.31 -30.01
CA VAL A 348 15.56 4.85 -31.28
C VAL A 348 16.37 6.08 -31.72
N ARG A 349 16.78 6.93 -30.78
CA ARG A 349 17.57 8.15 -31.07
C ARG A 349 19.03 7.83 -31.42
N GLU A 350 19.65 6.91 -30.70
CA GLU A 350 21.09 6.62 -30.81
C GLU A 350 21.36 5.28 -31.52
N ARG A 351 21.67 5.35 -32.82
CA ARG A 351 21.91 4.16 -33.67
C ARG A 351 23.01 3.24 -33.14
N GLY A 352 24.02 3.80 -32.45
CA GLY A 352 25.11 3.02 -31.85
C GLY A 352 24.63 2.06 -30.76
N LEU A 353 23.59 2.44 -30.01
CA LEU A 353 23.02 1.60 -28.96
C LEU A 353 22.29 0.39 -29.54
N LEU A 354 21.51 0.59 -30.60
CA LEU A 354 20.84 -0.51 -31.32
C LEU A 354 21.87 -1.49 -31.89
N ALA A 355 22.96 -1.00 -32.47
CA ALA A 355 24.03 -1.87 -32.98
C ALA A 355 24.66 -2.74 -31.86
N HIS A 356 24.85 -2.18 -30.66
CA HIS A 356 25.31 -2.96 -29.51
C HIS A 356 24.32 -4.05 -29.09
N LEU A 357 23.01 -3.75 -29.08
CA LEU A 357 21.96 -4.72 -28.74
C LEU A 357 21.89 -5.86 -29.77
N ASP A 358 21.97 -5.54 -31.06
CA ASP A 358 22.00 -6.52 -32.15
C ASP A 358 23.22 -7.45 -32.02
N GLN A 359 24.42 -6.88 -31.83
CA GLN A 359 25.65 -7.65 -31.64
C GLN A 359 25.59 -8.56 -30.42
N TRP A 360 25.03 -8.06 -29.30
CA TRP A 360 24.89 -8.86 -28.08
C TRP A 360 23.92 -10.03 -28.28
N LEU A 361 22.78 -9.82 -28.95
CA LEU A 361 21.83 -10.89 -29.26
C LEU A 361 22.43 -11.96 -30.18
N GLU A 362 23.31 -11.57 -31.11
CA GLU A 362 23.99 -12.49 -32.02
C GLU A 362 25.10 -13.33 -31.34
N HIS A 363 25.82 -12.76 -30.35
CA HIS A 363 27.07 -13.35 -29.84
C HIS A 363 27.02 -13.82 -28.38
N ALA A 364 26.13 -13.29 -27.55
CA ALA A 364 26.10 -13.53 -26.10
C ALA A 364 24.70 -13.86 -25.53
N GLY A 365 23.64 -13.40 -26.18
CA GLY A 365 22.30 -13.37 -25.60
C GLY A 365 21.57 -14.71 -25.48
N ALA A 366 22.01 -15.78 -26.13
CA ALA A 366 21.26 -17.05 -26.17
C ALA A 366 21.27 -17.83 -24.84
N GLU A 367 22.27 -17.63 -23.98
CA GLU A 367 22.46 -18.39 -22.74
C GLU A 367 22.24 -17.55 -21.46
N GLN A 368 21.94 -16.25 -21.59
CA GLN A 368 21.80 -15.33 -20.46
C GLN A 368 20.35 -15.11 -20.04
N LEU A 369 20.12 -14.88 -18.74
CA LEU A 369 18.79 -14.75 -18.10
C LEU A 369 17.89 -13.67 -18.73
N ASN A 370 18.45 -12.70 -19.44
CA ASN A 370 17.76 -11.51 -19.98
C ASN A 370 17.44 -11.58 -21.48
N ALA A 371 17.63 -12.73 -22.13
CA ALA A 371 17.44 -12.90 -23.58
C ALA A 371 16.04 -12.47 -24.08
N SER A 372 15.00 -12.78 -23.29
CA SER A 372 13.60 -12.44 -23.60
C SER A 372 13.36 -10.92 -23.54
N SER A 373 13.90 -10.25 -22.53
CA SER A 373 13.85 -8.80 -22.36
C SER A 373 14.57 -8.08 -23.51
N ALA A 374 15.74 -8.57 -23.92
CA ALA A 374 16.50 -8.02 -25.04
C ALA A 374 15.77 -8.16 -26.38
N THR A 375 15.16 -9.32 -26.63
CA THR A 375 14.36 -9.57 -27.84
C THR A 375 13.12 -8.66 -27.88
N THR A 376 12.47 -8.47 -26.72
CA THR A 376 11.31 -7.57 -26.58
C THR A 376 11.71 -6.12 -26.85
N LEU A 377 12.80 -5.65 -26.24
CA LEU A 377 13.35 -4.31 -26.45
C LEU A 377 13.64 -4.06 -27.94
N ARG A 378 14.38 -4.97 -28.60
CA ARG A 378 14.69 -4.88 -30.03
C ARG A 378 13.43 -4.79 -30.90
N SER A 379 12.44 -5.64 -30.62
CA SER A 379 11.17 -5.67 -31.36
C SER A 379 10.40 -4.35 -31.20
N ASN A 380 10.37 -3.78 -30.00
CA ASN A 380 9.72 -2.51 -29.72
C ASN A 380 10.43 -1.34 -30.43
N ILE A 381 11.77 -1.29 -30.40
CA ILE A 381 12.58 -0.28 -31.11
C ILE A 381 12.28 -0.29 -32.61
N HIS A 382 12.32 -1.45 -33.26
CA HIS A 382 12.03 -1.55 -34.69
C HIS A 382 10.62 -1.11 -35.05
N ARG A 383 9.64 -1.44 -34.20
CA ARG A 383 8.27 -0.99 -34.43
C ARG A 383 8.11 0.52 -34.26
N MET A 384 8.75 1.12 -33.26
CA MET A 384 8.75 2.58 -33.09
C MET A 384 9.41 3.28 -34.27
N ALA A 385 10.54 2.75 -34.76
CA ALA A 385 11.24 3.27 -35.92
C ALA A 385 10.42 3.17 -37.22
N THR A 386 9.46 2.24 -37.30
CA THR A 386 8.56 2.04 -38.46
C THR A 386 7.18 2.70 -38.29
N GLY A 387 6.93 3.42 -37.18
CA GLY A 387 5.66 4.11 -36.91
C GLY A 387 4.51 3.21 -36.45
N GLY A 388 4.77 1.97 -36.05
CA GLY A 388 3.75 1.04 -35.56
C GLY A 388 3.36 1.27 -34.07
N PRO A 389 2.09 1.06 -33.67
CA PRO A 389 1.65 1.27 -32.29
C PRO A 389 2.20 0.23 -31.29
N PRO A 390 2.46 0.60 -30.01
CA PRO A 390 3.02 -0.28 -28.96
C PRO A 390 2.14 -1.50 -28.64
N PRO A 391 2.67 -2.59 -28.02
CA PRO A 391 1.95 -3.83 -27.77
C PRO A 391 1.30 -3.78 -26.38
N GLY A 392 0.01 -4.09 -26.30
CA GLY A 392 -0.74 -4.04 -25.04
C GLY A 392 -1.77 -2.91 -25.01
N LYS A 393 -2.65 -2.91 -26.01
CA LYS A 393 -3.94 -2.21 -25.89
C LYS A 393 -4.82 -2.91 -24.88
#